data_AF-A0AAE2CJT5-F1
#
_entry.id   AF-A0AAE2CJT5-F1
#
_cell.length_a   1.000
_cell.length_b   1.000
_cell.length_c   1.000
_cell.angle_alpha   90.00
_cell.angle_beta   90.00
_cell.angle_gamma   90.00
#
_symmetry.space_group_name_H-M   'P 1'
#
loop_
_entity.id
_entity.type
_entity.pdbx_description
1 polymer ?
#
loop_
_entity_poly.entity_id
_entity_poly.type
_entity_poly.pdbx_seq_one_letter_code
_entity_poly.pdbx_strand_id
1 'polypeptide(L)'
;MAEKGGEVEVIHLWSSPRSASTSLMYSFAQRDDTEVLDEPLYANFVRVTGAERPYGEDFLSKLESDGNKVVKEIIFGRGQKKYRFCKHMASQCLPGLTDELMKKGKHCILIRNPLDVLTSYNKVVPPSLTDLGYCSMVSVYSDLCGRGKPPPVIDSDLLREDPEATLRGLCDDLGIPFQAAMLRWESGPKPFDGMWATHWYKDTHKSTGFEPPRKYPSPFPSSLYNLLEQSSPLYNLLKGYVRQTTARSFNPKLPVPANEKLLAWVGDEIIPRERAKVSVFDSVVQGGDAVWEGLRIYNGKIFKLEEHLDRLFDSAKALAFSNVPTREYVKEAIFKTLIRNGMFNNAHIRLTLTRGKKVTSGMSPAFNLYGCTLIVLAEWKPPVYDNERGITLVTATTRRNSPNNLDSKIHHNNLLNNILAKVGLS
;
A
#
# COMPACT_ATOMS: atom_id res chain seq x y z
N MET A 1 -20.16 8.67 -48.86
CA MET A 1 -20.61 7.40 -48.24
C MET A 1 -20.11 7.40 -46.81
N ALA A 2 -20.99 7.61 -45.83
CA ALA A 2 -20.60 7.60 -44.43
C ALA A 2 -20.40 6.14 -43.98
N GLU A 3 -19.18 5.76 -43.62
CA GLU A 3 -18.92 4.47 -42.98
C GLU A 3 -19.78 4.36 -41.72
N LYS A 4 -20.58 3.28 -41.66
CA LYS A 4 -21.40 2.97 -40.49
C LYS A 4 -20.46 2.60 -39.35
N GLY A 5 -20.32 3.48 -38.36
CA GLY A 5 -19.47 3.25 -37.17
C GLY A 5 -19.77 1.91 -36.50
N GLY A 6 -18.71 1.17 -36.17
CA GLY A 6 -18.76 -0.19 -35.61
C GLY A 6 -18.98 -0.26 -34.10
N GLU A 7 -18.99 -1.48 -33.57
CA GLU A 7 -18.98 -1.76 -32.13
C GLU A 7 -17.59 -1.40 -31.55
N VAL A 8 -17.58 -0.66 -30.44
CA VAL A 8 -16.37 -0.08 -29.84
C VAL A 8 -15.96 -0.86 -28.60
N GLU A 9 -14.68 -1.19 -28.48
CA GLU A 9 -14.11 -1.75 -27.25
C GLU A 9 -13.74 -0.63 -26.27
N VAL A 10 -14.44 -0.56 -25.14
CA VAL A 10 -14.21 0.51 -24.15
C VAL A 10 -13.11 0.14 -23.17
N ILE A 11 -12.24 1.11 -22.86
CA ILE A 11 -11.21 1.04 -21.83
C ILE A 11 -11.51 2.10 -20.78
N HIS A 12 -11.79 1.69 -19.55
CA HIS A 12 -12.08 2.56 -18.41
C HIS A 12 -10.83 2.78 -17.57
N LEU A 13 -10.43 4.03 -17.43
CA LEU A 13 -9.46 4.46 -16.44
C LEU A 13 -10.19 5.01 -15.21
N TRP A 14 -9.98 4.38 -14.05
CA TRP A 14 -10.45 4.87 -12.77
C TRP A 14 -9.29 5.49 -12.00
N SER A 15 -9.42 6.74 -11.58
CA SER A 15 -8.30 7.46 -10.96
C SER A 15 -8.73 8.36 -9.81
N SER A 16 -7.81 8.67 -8.90
CA SER A 16 -7.96 9.80 -7.99
C SER A 16 -7.73 11.12 -8.75
N PRO A 17 -8.22 12.25 -8.24
CA PRO A 17 -7.78 13.56 -8.73
C PRO A 17 -6.26 13.70 -8.66
N ARG A 18 -5.71 14.58 -9.50
CA ARG A 18 -4.28 14.94 -9.51
C ARG A 18 -3.33 13.73 -9.69
N SER A 19 -3.77 12.64 -10.31
CA SER A 19 -3.00 11.40 -10.54
C SER A 19 -2.27 11.31 -11.88
N ALA A 20 -2.22 12.41 -12.65
CA ALA A 20 -1.81 12.42 -14.07
C ALA A 20 -2.73 11.61 -15.01
N SER A 21 -3.98 11.36 -14.61
CA SER A 21 -4.99 10.69 -15.45
C SER A 21 -5.29 11.43 -16.76
N THR A 22 -5.25 12.76 -16.77
CA THR A 22 -5.37 13.55 -18.01
C THR A 22 -4.19 13.31 -18.95
N SER A 23 -2.95 13.24 -18.44
CA SER A 23 -1.78 12.91 -19.26
C SER A 23 -1.89 11.49 -19.83
N LEU A 24 -2.44 10.54 -19.08
CA LEU A 24 -2.72 9.19 -19.57
C LEU A 24 -3.82 9.18 -20.64
N MET A 25 -4.86 10.00 -20.51
CA MET A 25 -5.85 10.20 -21.57
C MET A 25 -5.21 10.78 -22.84
N TYR A 26 -4.33 11.78 -22.72
CA TYR A 26 -3.61 12.37 -23.86
C TYR A 26 -2.74 11.33 -24.55
N SER A 27 -2.07 10.48 -23.76
CA SER A 27 -1.28 9.35 -24.23
C SER A 27 -2.12 8.37 -25.07
N PHE A 28 -3.29 7.95 -24.58
CA PHE A 28 -4.20 7.08 -25.34
C PHE A 28 -4.77 7.76 -26.58
N ALA A 29 -4.99 9.08 -26.55
CA ALA A 29 -5.45 9.84 -27.70
C ALA A 29 -4.44 9.90 -28.85
N GLN A 30 -3.16 9.56 -28.62
CA GLN A 30 -2.14 9.48 -29.68
C GLN A 30 -2.20 8.19 -30.48
N ARG A 31 -2.97 7.20 -30.02
CA ARG A 31 -3.13 5.95 -30.75
C ARG A 31 -4.05 6.18 -31.95
N ASP A 32 -3.66 5.62 -33.09
CA ASP A 32 -4.45 5.73 -34.32
C ASP A 32 -5.81 5.01 -34.26
N ASP A 33 -5.94 4.05 -33.34
CA ASP A 33 -7.08 3.15 -33.15
C ASP A 33 -7.99 3.53 -31.98
N THR A 34 -7.76 4.67 -31.32
CA THR A 34 -8.44 5.05 -30.07
C THR A 34 -9.06 6.45 -30.15
N GLU A 35 -10.29 6.57 -29.66
CA GLU A 35 -10.92 7.86 -29.32
C GLU A 35 -11.03 7.98 -27.79
N VAL A 36 -11.16 9.20 -27.26
CA VAL A 36 -11.12 9.43 -25.80
C VAL A 36 -12.33 10.22 -25.32
N LEU A 37 -12.74 9.96 -24.08
CA LEU A 37 -13.76 10.71 -23.36
C LEU A 37 -13.20 11.18 -22.01
N ASP A 38 -13.35 12.47 -21.72
CA ASP A 38 -12.95 13.09 -20.47
C ASP A 38 -14.14 13.15 -19.49
N GLU A 39 -14.06 12.36 -18.42
CA GLU A 39 -15.02 12.26 -17.30
C GLU A 39 -16.50 12.30 -17.72
N PRO A 40 -16.97 11.37 -18.58
CA PRO A 40 -18.34 11.41 -19.09
C PRO A 40 -19.41 11.30 -17.99
N LEU A 41 -19.08 10.75 -16.82
CA LEU A 41 -19.98 10.62 -15.67
C LEU A 41 -20.01 11.84 -14.74
N TYR A 42 -19.24 12.90 -15.04
CA TYR A 42 -19.13 14.08 -14.18
C TYR A 42 -20.48 14.78 -13.94
N ALA A 43 -21.30 14.97 -14.97
CA ALA A 43 -22.60 15.62 -14.83
C ALA A 43 -23.56 14.83 -13.93
N ASN A 44 -23.57 13.50 -14.06
CA ASN A 44 -24.32 12.63 -13.15
C ASN A 44 -23.81 12.75 -11.71
N PHE A 45 -22.48 12.79 -11.53
CA PHE A 45 -21.88 12.96 -10.21
C PHE A 45 -22.35 14.25 -9.53
N VAL A 46 -22.26 15.39 -10.22
CA VAL A 46 -22.70 16.67 -9.64
C VAL A 46 -24.20 16.67 -9.37
N ARG A 47 -25.02 16.15 -10.29
CA ARG A 47 -26.48 16.06 -10.11
C ARG A 47 -26.86 15.25 -8.87
N VAL A 48 -26.24 14.09 -8.66
CA VAL A 48 -26.61 13.17 -7.57
C VAL A 48 -26.04 13.62 -6.23
N THR A 49 -24.84 14.21 -6.21
CA THR A 49 -24.16 14.58 -4.96
C THR A 49 -24.40 16.02 -4.53
N GLY A 50 -24.85 16.90 -5.43
CA GLY A 50 -24.91 18.34 -5.18
C GLY A 50 -23.54 18.99 -4.98
N ALA A 51 -22.47 18.34 -5.44
CA ALA A 51 -21.11 18.80 -5.19
C ALA A 51 -20.86 20.20 -5.78
N GLU A 52 -20.55 21.16 -4.93
CA GLU A 52 -20.18 22.51 -5.37
C GLU A 52 -18.81 22.50 -6.05
N ARG A 53 -18.76 23.14 -7.22
CA ARG A 53 -17.58 23.16 -8.09
C ARG A 53 -17.42 24.56 -8.69
N PRO A 54 -16.17 24.99 -8.96
CA PRO A 54 -15.90 26.36 -9.38
C PRO A 54 -16.38 26.69 -10.80
N TYR A 55 -17.05 25.75 -11.48
CA TYR A 55 -17.47 25.89 -12.87
C TYR A 55 -18.86 26.49 -13.04
N GLY A 56 -19.69 26.65 -12.00
CA GLY A 56 -21.04 27.26 -12.10
C GLY A 56 -22.13 26.36 -12.70
N GLU A 57 -23.40 26.62 -12.39
CA GLU A 57 -24.55 25.74 -12.75
C GLU A 57 -24.86 25.70 -14.26
N ASP A 58 -24.66 26.81 -14.98
CA ASP A 58 -24.95 26.93 -16.41
C ASP A 58 -24.22 25.88 -17.27
N PHE A 59 -23.13 25.32 -16.76
CA PHE A 59 -22.26 24.38 -17.47
C PHE A 59 -22.80 22.94 -17.46
N LEU A 60 -23.56 22.55 -16.41
CA LEU A 60 -24.15 21.21 -16.31
C LEU A 60 -25.32 21.03 -17.27
N SER A 61 -26.01 22.12 -17.63
CA SER A 61 -27.16 22.10 -18.55
C SER A 61 -26.81 21.58 -19.95
N LYS A 62 -25.52 21.61 -20.32
CA LYS A 62 -25.02 21.18 -21.64
C LYS A 62 -24.61 19.71 -21.71
N LEU A 63 -24.62 19.00 -20.58
CA LEU A 63 -24.19 17.61 -20.49
C LEU A 63 -25.37 16.70 -20.15
N GLU A 64 -25.37 15.48 -20.68
CA GLU A 64 -26.31 14.45 -20.23
C GLU A 64 -25.97 14.08 -18.78
N SER A 65 -26.94 14.29 -17.89
CA SER A 65 -26.76 14.08 -16.46
C SER A 65 -27.28 12.73 -16.00
N ASP A 66 -28.09 12.03 -16.82
CA ASP A 66 -28.50 10.65 -16.56
C ASP A 66 -27.35 9.68 -16.78
N GLY A 67 -26.72 9.24 -15.68
CA GLY A 67 -25.61 8.32 -15.71
C GLY A 67 -25.88 7.03 -16.51
N ASN A 68 -27.11 6.50 -16.52
CA ASN A 68 -27.42 5.30 -17.28
C ASN A 68 -27.52 5.55 -18.78
N LYS A 69 -28.04 6.73 -19.20
CA LYS A 69 -27.96 7.16 -20.60
C LYS A 69 -26.53 7.42 -21.02
N VAL A 70 -25.72 8.09 -20.18
CA VAL A 70 -24.29 8.29 -20.45
C VAL A 70 -23.60 6.94 -20.69
N VAL A 71 -23.83 5.94 -19.83
CA VAL A 71 -23.21 4.62 -20.00
C VAL A 71 -23.63 3.98 -21.33
N LYS A 72 -24.93 3.97 -21.64
CA LYS A 72 -25.46 3.27 -22.81
C LYS A 72 -25.17 3.99 -24.14
N GLU A 73 -25.35 5.30 -24.18
CA GLU A 73 -25.38 6.10 -25.41
C GLU A 73 -24.06 6.82 -25.69
N ILE A 74 -23.26 7.13 -24.65
CA ILE A 74 -21.99 7.86 -24.80
C ILE A 74 -20.81 6.92 -24.61
N ILE A 75 -20.73 6.19 -23.49
CA ILE A 75 -19.62 5.29 -23.19
C ILE A 75 -19.64 4.08 -24.13
N PHE A 76 -20.76 3.37 -24.22
CA PHE A 76 -20.95 2.21 -25.12
C PHE A 76 -21.66 2.57 -26.44
N GLY A 77 -21.85 3.86 -26.72
CA GLY A 77 -22.40 4.33 -27.98
C GLY A 77 -21.52 3.99 -29.18
N ARG A 78 -22.02 4.25 -30.40
CA ARG A 78 -21.21 4.08 -31.62
C ARG A 78 -19.99 4.99 -31.60
N GLY A 79 -18.87 4.51 -32.13
CA GLY A 79 -17.62 5.29 -32.23
C GLY A 79 -17.03 5.24 -33.63
N GLN A 80 -16.00 6.05 -33.83
CA GLN A 80 -15.26 6.14 -35.09
C GLN A 80 -13.98 5.29 -35.08
N LYS A 81 -13.56 4.85 -33.89
CA LYS A 81 -12.33 4.12 -33.63
C LYS A 81 -12.62 2.76 -33.00
N LYS A 82 -11.64 1.85 -33.06
CA LYS A 82 -11.76 0.51 -32.49
C LYS A 82 -11.92 0.56 -30.97
N TYR A 83 -11.08 1.37 -30.31
CA TYR A 83 -11.12 1.55 -28.86
C TYR A 83 -11.66 2.92 -28.48
N ARG A 84 -12.33 2.97 -27.32
CA ARG A 84 -12.67 4.22 -26.65
C ARG A 84 -12.13 4.23 -25.24
N PHE A 85 -11.25 5.17 -24.95
CA PHE A 85 -10.67 5.35 -23.63
C PHE A 85 -11.47 6.37 -22.82
N CYS A 86 -12.13 5.92 -21.76
CA CYS A 86 -12.89 6.77 -20.86
C CYS A 86 -12.07 7.04 -19.59
N LYS A 87 -11.66 8.29 -19.41
CA LYS A 87 -10.99 8.73 -18.18
C LYS A 87 -12.02 9.16 -17.16
N HIS A 88 -12.08 8.46 -16.03
CA HIS A 88 -13.01 8.74 -14.93
C HIS A 88 -12.25 9.18 -13.68
N MET A 89 -12.88 10.05 -12.89
CA MET A 89 -12.55 10.12 -11.45
C MET A 89 -13.34 9.02 -10.76
N ALA A 90 -12.68 8.21 -9.92
CA ALA A 90 -13.32 7.06 -9.30
C ALA A 90 -14.53 7.46 -8.43
N SER A 91 -14.52 8.66 -7.86
CA SER A 91 -15.65 9.24 -7.12
C SER A 91 -16.93 9.39 -7.94
N GLN A 92 -16.85 9.39 -9.28
CA GLN A 92 -17.99 9.45 -10.19
C GLN A 92 -18.70 8.11 -10.37
N CYS A 93 -18.08 7.00 -9.94
CA CYS A 93 -18.70 5.68 -9.92
C CYS A 93 -19.70 5.59 -8.76
N LEU A 94 -20.84 6.25 -8.91
CA LEU A 94 -21.89 6.31 -7.89
C LEU A 94 -22.77 5.04 -7.91
N PRO A 95 -23.36 4.67 -6.77
CA PRO A 95 -24.44 3.67 -6.75
C PRO A 95 -25.59 4.07 -7.68
N GLY A 96 -26.23 3.08 -8.32
CA GLY A 96 -27.37 3.31 -9.22
C GLY A 96 -27.01 3.39 -10.71
N LEU A 97 -25.72 3.38 -11.06
CA LEU A 97 -25.27 3.12 -12.42
C LEU A 97 -25.50 1.65 -12.80
N THR A 98 -25.81 1.42 -14.07
CA THR A 98 -26.03 0.09 -14.64
C THR A 98 -24.81 -0.82 -14.48
N ASP A 99 -25.07 -2.10 -14.18
CA ASP A 99 -24.02 -3.14 -14.05
C ASP A 99 -23.22 -3.32 -15.35
N GLU A 100 -23.77 -2.89 -16.49
CA GLU A 100 -23.06 -2.90 -17.77
C GLU A 100 -21.72 -2.15 -17.70
N LEU A 101 -21.63 -1.09 -16.89
CA LEU A 101 -20.42 -0.30 -16.71
C LEU A 101 -19.24 -1.12 -16.18
N MET A 102 -19.46 -2.07 -15.27
CA MET A 102 -18.40 -2.94 -14.73
C MET A 102 -18.29 -4.27 -15.48
N LYS A 103 -19.35 -4.69 -16.15
CA LYS A 103 -19.39 -5.97 -16.87
C LYS A 103 -18.73 -5.90 -18.25
N LYS A 104 -18.85 -4.76 -18.94
CA LYS A 104 -18.35 -4.53 -20.29
C LYS A 104 -17.09 -3.68 -20.29
N GLY A 105 -16.27 -3.85 -21.32
CA GLY A 105 -15.02 -3.13 -21.47
C GLY A 105 -13.86 -3.70 -20.65
N LYS A 106 -12.72 -3.04 -20.77
CA LYS A 106 -11.49 -3.31 -20.03
C LYS A 106 -11.33 -2.21 -18.99
N HIS A 107 -10.79 -2.53 -17.81
CA HIS A 107 -10.65 -1.56 -16.72
C HIS A 107 -9.21 -1.48 -16.25
N CYS A 108 -8.75 -0.29 -15.89
CA CYS A 108 -7.50 -0.07 -15.20
C CYS A 108 -7.68 0.99 -14.10
N ILE A 109 -6.80 0.94 -13.10
CA ILE A 109 -6.81 1.89 -11.97
C ILE A 109 -5.48 2.62 -11.94
N LEU A 110 -5.53 3.96 -11.87
CA LEU A 110 -4.35 4.80 -11.69
C LEU A 110 -4.38 5.43 -10.30
N ILE A 111 -3.43 5.00 -9.48
CA ILE A 111 -3.26 5.50 -8.11
C ILE A 111 -2.14 6.53 -8.04
N ARG A 112 -2.22 7.41 -7.05
CA ARG A 112 -1.13 8.29 -6.66
C ARG A 112 -1.10 8.39 -5.14
N ASN A 113 0.06 8.68 -4.57
CA ASN A 113 0.18 8.82 -3.12
C ASN A 113 -0.70 9.99 -2.61
N PRO A 114 -1.55 9.77 -1.58
CA PRO A 114 -2.37 10.82 -1.00
C PRO A 114 -1.58 12.05 -0.52
N LEU A 115 -0.31 11.89 -0.09
CA LEU A 115 0.55 13.01 0.26
C LEU A 115 0.68 14.04 -0.87
N ASP A 116 0.80 13.57 -2.10
CA ASP A 116 0.96 14.41 -3.30
C ASP A 116 -0.38 14.89 -3.86
N VAL A 117 -1.43 14.08 -3.72
CA VAL A 117 -2.77 14.45 -4.17
C VAL A 117 -3.37 15.55 -3.30
N LEU A 118 -3.35 15.38 -1.98
CA LEU A 118 -3.99 16.28 -1.02
C LEU A 118 -3.46 17.72 -1.13
N THR A 119 -2.13 17.86 -1.15
CA THR A 119 -1.48 19.17 -1.24
C THR A 119 -1.79 19.89 -2.54
N SER A 120 -1.91 19.17 -3.66
CA SER A 120 -2.23 19.76 -4.96
C SER A 120 -3.72 20.03 -5.13
N TYR A 121 -4.60 19.18 -4.60
CA TYR A 121 -6.04 19.31 -4.74
C TYR A 121 -6.60 20.44 -3.87
N ASN A 122 -6.08 20.57 -2.64
CA ASN A 122 -6.45 21.62 -1.69
C ASN A 122 -6.20 23.06 -2.18
N LYS A 123 -5.36 23.24 -3.22
CA LYS A 123 -5.13 24.55 -3.84
C LYS A 123 -6.30 25.03 -4.71
N VAL A 124 -7.19 24.12 -5.10
CA VAL A 124 -8.30 24.41 -6.02
C VAL A 124 -9.64 24.25 -5.32
N VAL A 125 -9.84 23.15 -4.59
CA VAL A 125 -11.06 22.93 -3.79
C VAL A 125 -10.71 22.24 -2.46
N PRO A 126 -11.47 22.49 -1.38
CA PRO A 126 -11.31 21.74 -0.13
C PRO A 126 -11.47 20.23 -0.36
N PRO A 127 -10.49 19.39 0.04
CA PRO A 127 -10.58 17.95 -0.15
C PRO A 127 -11.57 17.31 0.82
N SER A 128 -12.30 16.31 0.33
CA SER A 128 -13.04 15.35 1.15
C SER A 128 -12.61 13.92 0.81
N LEU A 129 -12.85 12.95 1.71
CA LEU A 129 -12.51 11.55 1.44
C LEU A 129 -13.21 11.02 0.18
N THR A 130 -14.46 11.42 -0.03
CA THR A 130 -15.26 11.08 -1.21
C THR A 130 -14.63 11.63 -2.48
N ASP A 131 -14.21 12.90 -2.49
CA ASP A 131 -13.63 13.54 -3.67
C ASP A 131 -12.30 12.92 -4.09
N LEU A 132 -11.51 12.45 -3.13
CA LEU A 132 -10.24 11.77 -3.42
C LEU A 132 -10.44 10.44 -4.16
N GLY A 133 -11.61 9.81 -4.03
CA GLY A 133 -11.99 8.62 -4.78
C GLY A 133 -11.26 7.33 -4.39
N TYR A 134 -10.43 7.31 -3.34
CA TYR A 134 -9.72 6.09 -2.93
C TYR A 134 -10.68 4.97 -2.50
N CYS A 135 -11.75 5.29 -1.76
CA CYS A 135 -12.79 4.32 -1.42
C CYS A 135 -13.40 3.72 -2.69
N SER A 136 -13.76 4.57 -3.65
CA SER A 136 -14.35 4.15 -4.91
C SER A 136 -13.39 3.29 -5.75
N MET A 137 -12.10 3.63 -5.80
CA MET A 137 -11.11 2.79 -6.49
C MET A 137 -10.99 1.40 -5.86
N VAL A 138 -11.00 1.30 -4.53
CA VAL A 138 -11.02 0.00 -3.83
C VAL A 138 -12.30 -0.77 -4.12
N SER A 139 -13.47 -0.11 -4.14
CA SER A 139 -14.74 -0.73 -4.49
C SER A 139 -14.75 -1.28 -5.92
N VAL A 140 -14.27 -0.48 -6.88
CA VAL A 140 -14.11 -0.90 -8.29
C VAL A 140 -13.18 -2.10 -8.41
N TYR A 141 -12.02 -2.05 -7.74
CA TYR A 141 -11.06 -3.16 -7.74
C TYR A 141 -11.71 -4.44 -7.17
N SER A 142 -12.38 -4.33 -6.03
CA SER A 142 -13.02 -5.45 -5.34
C SER A 142 -14.13 -6.09 -6.18
N ASP A 143 -15.00 -5.28 -6.80
CA ASP A 143 -16.07 -5.78 -7.68
C ASP A 143 -15.51 -6.55 -8.88
N LEU A 144 -14.53 -5.97 -9.58
CA LEU A 144 -13.89 -6.59 -10.73
C LEU A 144 -13.11 -7.88 -10.36
N CYS A 145 -12.46 -7.91 -9.20
CA CYS A 145 -11.86 -9.12 -8.64
C CYS A 145 -12.90 -10.21 -8.35
N GLY A 146 -14.05 -9.85 -7.75
CA GLY A 146 -15.15 -10.77 -7.49
C GLY A 146 -15.73 -11.39 -8.77
N ARG A 147 -15.58 -10.71 -9.91
CA ARG A 147 -15.96 -11.18 -11.25
C ARG A 147 -14.85 -11.97 -11.97
N GLY A 148 -13.72 -12.21 -11.32
CA GLY A 148 -12.58 -12.94 -11.90
C GLY A 148 -11.77 -12.13 -12.92
N LYS A 149 -11.92 -10.80 -12.96
CA LYS A 149 -11.22 -9.89 -13.87
C LYS A 149 -10.49 -8.78 -13.10
N PRO A 150 -9.46 -9.09 -12.28
CA PRO A 150 -8.74 -8.07 -11.54
C PRO A 150 -8.15 -7.02 -12.49
N PRO A 151 -8.44 -5.72 -12.31
CA PRO A 151 -7.93 -4.69 -13.21
C PRO A 151 -6.44 -4.43 -12.91
N PRO A 152 -5.60 -4.15 -13.93
CA PRO A 152 -4.26 -3.64 -13.70
C PRO A 152 -4.29 -2.34 -12.89
N VAL A 153 -3.38 -2.25 -11.91
CA VAL A 153 -3.18 -1.07 -11.08
C VAL A 153 -1.84 -0.43 -11.45
N ILE A 154 -1.86 0.87 -11.75
CA ILE A 154 -0.73 1.67 -12.19
C ILE A 154 -0.43 2.70 -11.12
N ASP A 155 0.84 2.84 -10.72
CA ASP A 155 1.28 3.95 -9.87
C ASP A 155 1.71 5.14 -10.74
N SER A 156 1.15 6.33 -10.44
CA SER A 156 1.40 7.57 -11.18
C SER A 156 2.87 7.97 -11.20
N ASP A 157 3.61 7.70 -10.11
CA ASP A 157 5.02 8.08 -10.05
C ASP A 157 5.87 7.16 -10.94
N LEU A 158 5.56 5.86 -10.98
CA LEU A 158 6.20 4.91 -11.91
C LEU A 158 5.91 5.26 -13.37
N LEU A 159 4.67 5.62 -13.70
CA LEU A 159 4.29 6.07 -15.04
C LEU A 159 5.07 7.33 -15.48
N ARG A 160 5.45 8.18 -14.53
CA ARG A 160 6.20 9.42 -14.80
C ARG A 160 7.71 9.21 -14.82
N GLU A 161 8.21 8.24 -14.08
CA GLU A 161 9.63 7.88 -14.03
C GLU A 161 10.05 7.05 -15.25
N ASP A 162 9.27 6.03 -15.60
CA ASP A 162 9.49 5.19 -16.79
C ASP A 162 8.17 4.97 -17.55
N PRO A 163 7.77 5.96 -18.38
CA PRO A 163 6.49 5.91 -19.09
C PRO A 163 6.41 4.77 -20.09
N GLU A 164 7.50 4.44 -20.77
CA GLU A 164 7.49 3.39 -21.79
C GLU A 164 7.29 2.01 -21.16
N ALA A 165 8.07 1.67 -20.12
CA ALA A 165 7.91 0.38 -19.44
C ALA A 165 6.51 0.24 -18.83
N THR A 166 6.01 1.30 -18.20
CA THR A 166 4.68 1.29 -17.57
C THR A 166 3.56 1.15 -18.60
N LEU A 167 3.61 1.90 -19.70
CA LEU A 167 2.59 1.82 -20.77
C LEU A 167 2.63 0.50 -21.52
N ARG A 168 3.81 -0.08 -21.77
CA ARG A 168 3.92 -1.44 -22.33
C ARG A 168 3.25 -2.46 -21.43
N GLY A 169 3.58 -2.46 -20.13
CA GLY A 169 2.95 -3.34 -19.15
C GLY A 169 1.42 -3.18 -19.10
N LEU A 170 0.94 -1.93 -19.09
CA LEU A 170 -0.50 -1.65 -19.14
C LEU A 170 -1.16 -2.16 -20.43
N CYS A 171 -0.54 -1.93 -21.59
CA CYS A 171 -1.07 -2.41 -22.86
C CYS A 171 -1.14 -3.94 -22.89
N ASP A 172 -0.12 -4.63 -22.38
CA ASP A 172 -0.10 -6.09 -22.25
C ASP A 172 -1.23 -6.59 -21.34
N ASP A 173 -1.43 -5.97 -20.17
CA ASP A 173 -2.48 -6.35 -19.21
C ASP A 173 -3.89 -6.10 -19.78
N LEU A 174 -4.04 -5.07 -20.62
CA LEU A 174 -5.28 -4.78 -21.34
C LEU A 174 -5.44 -5.64 -22.60
N GLY A 175 -4.41 -6.36 -23.05
CA GLY A 175 -4.41 -7.11 -24.29
C GLY A 175 -4.55 -6.25 -25.54
N ILE A 176 -3.89 -5.08 -25.57
CA ILE A 176 -3.84 -4.16 -26.71
C ILE A 176 -2.37 -3.91 -27.13
N PRO A 177 -2.07 -3.60 -28.41
CA PRO A 177 -0.69 -3.35 -28.82
C PRO A 177 -0.22 -1.99 -28.30
N PHE A 178 0.99 -1.93 -27.73
CA PHE A 178 1.65 -0.66 -27.41
C PHE A 178 2.01 0.11 -28.69
N GLN A 179 1.80 1.43 -28.68
CA GLN A 179 2.22 2.33 -29.76
C GLN A 179 3.14 3.41 -29.22
N ALA A 180 4.32 3.61 -29.83
CA ALA A 180 5.30 4.60 -29.36
C ALA A 180 4.76 6.05 -29.37
N ALA A 181 3.76 6.34 -30.21
CA ALA A 181 3.05 7.62 -30.25
C ALA A 181 2.44 7.99 -28.88
N MET A 182 2.10 7.00 -28.05
CA MET A 182 1.56 7.21 -26.70
C MET A 182 2.50 8.01 -25.78
N LEU A 183 3.80 8.09 -26.08
CA LEU A 183 4.79 8.72 -25.21
C LEU A 183 4.85 10.25 -25.34
N ARG A 184 4.33 10.81 -26.44
CA ARG A 184 4.44 12.24 -26.74
C ARG A 184 3.18 12.81 -27.37
N TRP A 185 2.85 14.05 -27.02
CA TRP A 185 1.74 14.80 -27.59
C TRP A 185 2.14 16.26 -27.79
N GLU A 186 1.39 16.97 -28.63
CA GLU A 186 1.54 18.41 -28.76
C GLU A 186 1.01 19.12 -27.50
N SER A 187 1.69 20.19 -27.09
CA SER A 187 1.19 21.04 -26.02
C SER A 187 -0.09 21.81 -26.45
N GLY A 188 -0.78 22.38 -25.48
CA GLY A 188 -2.01 23.16 -25.66
C GLY A 188 -3.30 22.37 -25.38
N PRO A 189 -4.44 23.09 -25.37
CA PRO A 189 -5.75 22.50 -25.16
C PRO A 189 -6.12 21.53 -26.28
N LYS A 190 -6.89 20.50 -25.94
CA LYS A 190 -7.36 19.48 -26.88
C LYS A 190 -8.87 19.55 -27.08
N PRO A 191 -9.38 19.20 -28.27
CA PRO A 191 -10.81 19.26 -28.57
C PRO A 191 -11.65 18.29 -27.72
N PHE A 192 -11.02 17.28 -27.13
CA PHE A 192 -11.61 16.29 -26.24
C PHE A 192 -11.44 16.63 -24.75
N ASP A 193 -10.85 17.79 -24.42
CA ASP A 193 -10.78 18.26 -23.04
C ASP A 193 -12.18 18.55 -22.51
N GLY A 194 -12.47 18.08 -21.30
CA GLY A 194 -13.67 18.45 -20.59
C GLY A 194 -13.68 19.94 -20.25
N MET A 195 -14.87 20.49 -20.03
CA MET A 195 -15.08 21.92 -19.73
C MET A 195 -14.34 22.44 -18.49
N TRP A 196 -13.94 21.56 -17.58
CA TRP A 196 -13.14 21.87 -16.38
C TRP A 196 -11.63 22.04 -16.66
N ALA A 197 -11.18 21.84 -17.90
CA ALA A 197 -9.78 21.94 -18.28
C ALA A 197 -9.15 23.29 -17.95
N THR A 198 -9.92 24.38 -18.04
CA THR A 198 -9.47 25.75 -17.73
C THR A 198 -8.97 25.90 -16.29
N HIS A 199 -9.44 25.06 -15.36
CA HIS A 199 -9.04 25.12 -13.96
C HIS A 199 -8.04 24.04 -13.56
N TRP A 200 -8.07 22.87 -14.21
CA TRP A 200 -7.23 21.73 -13.81
C TRP A 200 -6.02 21.46 -14.70
N TYR A 201 -6.07 21.79 -15.99
CA TYR A 201 -5.15 21.24 -17.01
C TYR A 201 -4.00 22.17 -17.38
N LYS A 202 -3.82 23.27 -16.65
CA LYS A 202 -2.75 24.25 -16.89
C LYS A 202 -1.35 23.62 -17.04
N ASP A 203 -1.05 22.58 -16.26
CA ASP A 203 0.24 21.88 -16.34
C ASP A 203 0.28 20.89 -17.51
N THR A 204 -0.80 20.13 -17.73
CA THR A 204 -0.90 19.16 -18.85
C THR A 204 -0.87 19.87 -20.21
N HIS A 205 -1.48 21.05 -20.34
CA HIS A 205 -1.42 21.87 -21.56
C HIS A 205 -0.01 22.39 -21.85
N LYS A 206 0.91 22.37 -20.90
CA LYS A 206 2.32 22.74 -21.13
C LYS A 206 3.20 21.53 -21.45
N SER A 207 2.75 20.33 -21.12
CA SER A 207 3.55 19.12 -21.30
C SER A 207 3.45 18.61 -22.73
N THR A 208 4.47 17.89 -23.16
CA THR A 208 4.52 17.17 -24.45
C THR A 208 4.72 15.66 -24.26
N GLY A 209 4.58 15.19 -23.02
CA GLY A 209 4.79 13.81 -22.58
C GLY A 209 4.65 13.71 -21.06
N PHE A 210 5.02 12.56 -20.51
CA PHE A 210 5.13 12.36 -19.07
C PHE A 210 6.43 12.95 -18.55
N GLU A 211 6.35 13.74 -17.49
CA GLU A 211 7.51 14.36 -16.85
C GLU A 211 7.68 13.82 -15.43
N PRO A 212 8.92 13.59 -14.97
CA PRO A 212 9.18 13.15 -13.61
C PRO A 212 8.61 14.15 -12.58
N PRO A 213 8.20 13.68 -11.39
CA PRO A 213 7.68 14.56 -10.35
C PRO A 213 8.71 15.63 -9.94
N ARG A 214 8.24 16.85 -9.62
CA ARG A 214 9.10 17.93 -9.12
C ARG A 214 9.65 17.56 -7.75
N LYS A 215 10.94 17.82 -7.53
CA LYS A 215 11.73 17.33 -6.39
C LYS A 215 11.58 18.12 -5.07
N TYR A 216 10.84 19.22 -5.02
CA TYR A 216 10.74 20.06 -3.82
C TYR A 216 9.31 20.05 -3.25
N PRO A 217 9.00 19.13 -2.31
CA PRO A 217 7.72 19.15 -1.62
C PRO A 217 7.64 20.36 -0.67
N SER A 218 6.49 21.02 -0.65
CA SER A 218 6.14 21.94 0.44
C SER A 218 5.82 21.14 1.71
N PRO A 219 5.95 21.73 2.91
CA PRO A 219 5.50 21.08 4.14
C PRO A 219 4.04 20.63 4.02
N PHE A 220 3.76 19.41 4.49
CA PHE A 220 2.39 18.87 4.45
C PHE A 220 1.50 19.65 5.44
N PRO A 221 0.36 20.22 5.00
CA PRO A 221 -0.52 20.99 5.88
C PRO A 221 -1.13 20.12 6.98
N SER A 222 -0.96 20.50 8.25
CA SER A 222 -1.50 19.74 9.39
C SER A 222 -3.03 19.58 9.33
N SER A 223 -3.75 20.52 8.70
CA SER A 223 -5.20 20.44 8.48
C SER A 223 -5.63 19.25 7.62
N LEU A 224 -4.73 18.68 6.81
CA LEU A 224 -5.01 17.57 5.90
C LEU A 224 -4.62 16.20 6.50
N TYR A 225 -4.10 16.17 7.73
CA TYR A 225 -3.55 14.94 8.33
C TYR A 225 -4.62 13.86 8.54
N ASN A 226 -5.82 14.24 8.99
CA ASN A 226 -6.93 13.30 9.16
C ASN A 226 -7.34 12.65 7.83
N LEU A 227 -7.36 13.42 6.73
CA LEU A 227 -7.66 12.88 5.40
C LEU A 227 -6.53 11.99 4.88
N LEU A 228 -5.28 12.34 5.17
CA LEU A 228 -4.13 11.49 4.86
C LEU A 228 -4.24 10.14 5.57
N GLU A 229 -4.56 10.15 6.87
CA GLU A 229 -4.74 8.93 7.67
C GLU A 229 -5.87 8.04 7.14
N GLN A 230 -6.99 8.64 6.75
CA GLN A 230 -8.13 7.90 6.17
C GLN A 230 -7.84 7.32 4.78
N SER A 231 -7.11 8.06 3.94
CA SER A 231 -6.84 7.66 2.55
C SER A 231 -5.64 6.73 2.38
N SER A 232 -4.63 6.82 3.25
CA SER A 232 -3.38 6.05 3.13
C SER A 232 -3.58 4.53 3.15
N PRO A 233 -4.43 3.93 4.01
CA PRO A 233 -4.68 2.49 3.98
C PRO A 233 -5.26 2.01 2.64
N LEU A 234 -6.15 2.80 2.03
CA LEU A 234 -6.80 2.49 0.76
C LEU A 234 -5.79 2.56 -0.40
N TYR A 235 -4.96 3.61 -0.43
CA TYR A 235 -3.84 3.70 -1.36
C TYR A 235 -2.87 2.53 -1.20
N ASN A 236 -2.45 2.21 0.02
CA ASN A 236 -1.49 1.12 0.29
C ASN A 236 -2.05 -0.25 -0.11
N LEU A 237 -3.36 -0.47 0.06
CA LEU A 237 -4.03 -1.67 -0.43
C LEU A 237 -3.89 -1.80 -1.95
N LEU A 238 -4.24 -0.75 -2.70
CA LEU A 238 -4.13 -0.75 -4.16
C LEU A 238 -2.67 -0.82 -4.64
N LYS A 239 -1.75 -0.14 -3.94
CA LYS A 239 -0.31 -0.17 -4.23
C LYS A 239 0.25 -1.58 -4.15
N GLY A 240 -0.26 -2.43 -3.25
CA GLY A 240 0.13 -3.83 -3.16
C GLY A 240 -0.16 -4.65 -4.43
N TYR A 241 -1.04 -4.15 -5.32
CA TYR A 241 -1.40 -4.79 -6.60
C TYR A 241 -0.74 -4.12 -7.82
N VAL A 242 0.09 -3.09 -7.63
CA VAL A 242 0.82 -2.46 -8.74
C VAL A 242 1.81 -3.45 -9.32
N ARG A 243 1.80 -3.60 -10.65
CA ARG A 243 2.75 -4.46 -11.35
C ARG A 243 4.16 -3.95 -11.11
N GLN A 244 5.03 -4.80 -10.58
CA GLN A 244 6.44 -4.49 -10.40
C GLN A 244 7.13 -4.53 -11.77
N THR A 245 7.14 -3.42 -12.49
CA THR A 245 7.69 -3.37 -13.85
C THR A 245 9.21 -3.31 -13.89
N THR A 246 9.91 -2.84 -12.86
CA THR A 246 11.38 -2.71 -12.90
C THR A 246 12.03 -2.77 -11.51
N ALA A 247 12.15 -3.99 -11.00
CA ALA A 247 13.30 -4.49 -10.25
C ALA A 247 13.11 -5.99 -10.22
N ARG A 248 14.18 -6.79 -10.30
CA ARG A 248 14.08 -8.21 -9.92
C ARG A 248 13.31 -8.26 -8.61
N SER A 249 12.08 -8.78 -8.64
CA SER A 249 11.34 -9.14 -7.45
C SER A 249 12.28 -10.07 -6.68
N PHE A 250 13.03 -9.49 -5.74
CA PHE A 250 13.86 -10.24 -4.85
C PHE A 250 12.89 -10.79 -3.83
N ASN A 251 12.21 -11.87 -4.22
CA ASN A 251 11.43 -12.71 -3.34
C ASN A 251 12.38 -13.80 -2.87
N PRO A 252 13.22 -13.55 -1.85
CA PRO A 252 14.09 -14.58 -1.33
C PRO A 252 13.22 -15.76 -0.91
N LYS A 253 13.58 -16.96 -1.36
CA LYS A 253 12.89 -18.17 -0.91
C LYS A 253 13.02 -18.27 0.61
N LEU A 254 11.88 -18.39 1.29
CA LEU A 254 11.87 -18.60 2.72
C LEU A 254 12.53 -19.96 3.03
N PRO A 255 13.35 -20.06 4.11
CA PRO A 255 13.93 -21.33 4.53
C PRO A 255 12.87 -22.41 4.80
N VAL A 256 11.69 -21.99 5.26
CA VAL A 256 10.52 -22.86 5.44
C VAL A 256 9.33 -22.22 4.71
N PRO A 257 8.82 -22.82 3.61
CA PRO A 257 7.74 -22.25 2.81
C PRO A 257 6.44 -22.00 3.59
N ALA A 258 6.15 -22.83 4.59
CA ALA A 258 4.96 -22.66 5.45
C ALA A 258 4.95 -21.34 6.24
N ASN A 259 6.08 -20.62 6.31
CA ASN A 259 6.18 -19.33 7.00
C ASN A 259 5.74 -18.13 6.15
N GLU A 260 5.29 -18.33 4.90
CA GLU A 260 4.88 -17.25 3.99
C GLU A 260 3.66 -16.47 4.51
N LYS A 261 2.65 -17.19 5.03
CA LYS A 261 1.38 -16.62 5.49
C LYS A 261 1.17 -16.75 6.99
N LEU A 262 2.15 -16.29 7.77
CA LEU A 262 2.08 -16.32 9.22
C LEU A 262 1.34 -15.11 9.79
N LEU A 263 0.77 -15.32 10.97
CA LEU A 263 0.19 -14.29 11.82
C LEU A 263 1.12 -14.07 13.03
N ALA A 264 1.47 -12.82 13.32
CA ALA A 264 2.26 -12.44 14.48
C ALA A 264 1.45 -11.55 15.41
N TRP A 265 1.66 -11.67 16.72
CA TRP A 265 1.12 -10.70 17.68
C TRP A 265 2.05 -9.49 17.77
N VAL A 266 1.54 -8.27 17.64
CA VAL A 266 2.30 -7.02 17.85
C VAL A 266 1.43 -6.03 18.60
N GLY A 267 1.88 -5.59 19.78
CA GLY A 267 1.10 -4.74 20.67
C GLY A 267 -0.05 -5.52 21.28
N ASP A 268 -1.25 -5.31 20.76
CA ASP A 268 -2.53 -5.88 21.20
C ASP A 268 -3.29 -6.62 20.08
N GLU A 269 -2.69 -6.73 18.89
CA GLU A 269 -3.34 -7.31 17.71
C GLU A 269 -2.57 -8.49 17.10
N ILE A 270 -3.32 -9.38 16.43
CA ILE A 270 -2.76 -10.41 15.54
C ILE A 270 -2.77 -9.90 14.10
N ILE A 271 -1.59 -9.79 13.51
CA ILE A 271 -1.37 -9.13 12.23
C ILE A 271 -0.64 -10.09 11.26
N PRO A 272 -0.98 -10.13 9.95
CA PRO A 272 -0.21 -10.88 8.96
C PRO A 272 1.25 -10.45 8.87
N ARG A 273 2.15 -11.40 8.53
CA ARG A 273 3.61 -11.21 8.40
C ARG A 273 4.02 -9.90 7.73
N GLU A 274 3.44 -9.59 6.57
CA GLU A 274 3.77 -8.40 5.77
C GLU A 274 3.38 -7.06 6.44
N ARG A 275 2.44 -7.11 7.38
CA ARG A 275 1.95 -5.94 8.13
C ARG A 275 2.50 -5.85 9.55
N ALA A 276 3.13 -6.92 10.06
CA ALA A 276 3.69 -6.97 11.41
C ALA A 276 4.90 -6.01 11.52
N LYS A 277 4.64 -4.79 12.02
CA LYS A 277 5.61 -3.69 12.13
C LYS A 277 5.51 -3.06 13.51
N VAL A 278 6.65 -2.55 14.01
CA VAL A 278 6.70 -1.72 15.22
C VAL A 278 6.86 -0.26 14.83
N SER A 279 6.43 0.66 15.69
CA SER A 279 6.62 2.10 15.46
C SER A 279 8.10 2.45 15.39
N VAL A 280 8.50 3.35 14.49
CA VAL A 280 9.86 3.93 14.50
C VAL A 280 10.14 4.70 15.80
N PHE A 281 9.10 5.09 16.53
CA PHE A 281 9.21 5.70 17.85
C PHE A 281 9.30 4.68 19.00
N ASP A 282 9.28 3.38 18.73
CA ASP A 282 9.48 2.36 19.76
C ASP A 282 10.94 2.34 20.25
N SER A 283 11.14 2.15 21.55
CA SER A 283 12.47 2.11 22.16
C SER A 283 13.37 1.01 21.59
N VAL A 284 12.81 -0.10 21.10
CA VAL A 284 13.61 -1.14 20.45
C VAL A 284 14.23 -0.65 19.15
N VAL A 285 13.54 0.23 18.41
CA VAL A 285 14.03 0.81 17.16
C VAL A 285 15.04 1.92 17.43
N GLN A 286 14.76 2.78 18.42
CA GLN A 286 15.64 3.91 18.75
C GLN A 286 16.94 3.49 19.43
N GLY A 287 16.95 2.39 20.20
CA GLY A 287 18.12 2.02 21.01
C GLY A 287 18.21 0.56 21.47
N GLY A 288 17.44 -0.36 20.88
CA GLY A 288 17.50 -1.79 21.24
C GLY A 288 16.94 -2.13 22.64
N ASP A 289 16.21 -1.22 23.26
CA ASP A 289 15.67 -1.31 24.62
C ASP A 289 14.43 -2.23 24.68
N ALA A 290 14.72 -3.53 24.74
CA ALA A 290 13.77 -4.62 24.81
C ALA A 290 14.40 -5.87 25.43
N VAL A 291 13.55 -6.71 26.02
CA VAL A 291 13.88 -8.06 26.51
C VAL A 291 13.20 -9.11 25.63
N TRP A 292 13.74 -10.31 25.55
CA TRP A 292 13.18 -11.36 24.70
C TRP A 292 13.39 -12.75 25.28
N GLU A 293 12.66 -13.73 24.73
CA GLU A 293 12.76 -15.14 25.05
C GLU A 293 12.63 -16.01 23.79
N GLY A 294 13.29 -17.16 23.81
CA GLY A 294 13.18 -18.18 22.77
C GLY A 294 12.41 -19.37 23.29
N LEU A 295 11.16 -19.55 22.85
CA LEU A 295 10.31 -20.66 23.30
C LEU A 295 10.25 -21.75 22.23
N ARG A 296 10.22 -23.01 22.66
CA ARG A 296 10.10 -24.18 21.79
C ARG A 296 8.82 -24.96 22.08
N ILE A 297 8.18 -25.43 21.02
CA ILE A 297 6.91 -26.15 21.06
C ILE A 297 7.13 -27.60 20.63
N TYR A 298 6.75 -28.51 21.51
CA TYR A 298 6.82 -29.95 21.30
C TYR A 298 5.52 -30.61 21.76
N ASN A 299 4.93 -31.45 20.90
CA ASN A 299 3.75 -32.26 21.25
C ASN A 299 2.63 -31.44 21.94
N GLY A 300 2.31 -30.27 21.39
CA GLY A 300 1.27 -29.38 21.88
C GLY A 300 1.63 -28.56 23.12
N LYS A 301 2.87 -28.66 23.63
CA LYS A 301 3.32 -27.98 24.86
C LYS A 301 4.51 -27.06 24.60
N ILE A 302 4.57 -25.97 25.33
CA ILE A 302 5.74 -25.08 25.36
C ILE A 302 6.69 -25.61 26.45
N PHE A 303 7.93 -25.90 26.09
CA PHE A 303 8.93 -26.38 27.03
C PHE A 303 9.32 -25.30 28.04
N LYS A 304 9.18 -25.58 29.34
CA LYS A 304 9.55 -24.69 30.46
C LYS A 304 8.97 -23.27 30.39
N LEU A 305 7.69 -23.16 30.00
CA LEU A 305 7.04 -21.87 29.78
C LEU A 305 7.14 -20.94 31.00
N GLU A 306 6.87 -21.43 32.21
CA GLU A 306 6.88 -20.59 33.40
C GLU A 306 8.27 -20.02 33.67
N GLU A 307 9.32 -20.85 33.57
CA GLU A 307 10.69 -20.41 33.82
C GLU A 307 11.20 -19.42 32.76
N HIS A 308 10.76 -19.60 31.50
CA HIS A 308 11.02 -18.61 30.46
C HIS A 308 10.33 -17.28 30.77
N LEU A 309 9.08 -17.31 31.25
CA LEU A 309 8.37 -16.10 31.63
C LEU A 309 9.00 -15.43 32.87
N ASP A 310 9.38 -16.20 33.89
CA ASP A 310 10.11 -15.68 35.05
C ASP A 310 11.33 -14.86 34.60
N ARG A 311 12.16 -15.42 33.71
CA ARG A 311 13.33 -14.73 33.17
C ARG A 311 12.99 -13.48 32.34
N LEU A 312 11.91 -13.51 31.56
CA LEU A 312 11.44 -12.34 30.82
C LEU A 312 11.06 -11.20 31.76
N PHE A 313 10.27 -11.51 32.81
CA PHE A 313 9.80 -10.53 33.80
C PHE A 313 10.96 -10.01 34.66
N ASP A 314 11.89 -10.87 35.06
CA ASP A 314 13.11 -10.46 35.78
C ASP A 314 14.00 -9.56 34.93
N SER A 315 14.15 -9.86 33.64
CA SER A 315 14.91 -9.01 32.71
C SER A 315 14.23 -7.64 32.53
N ALA A 316 12.91 -7.61 32.38
CA ALA A 316 12.15 -6.36 32.27
C ALA A 316 12.27 -5.52 33.56
N LYS A 317 12.21 -6.17 34.72
CA LYS A 317 12.42 -5.55 36.03
C LYS A 317 13.83 -4.99 36.17
N ALA A 318 14.86 -5.73 35.76
CA ALA A 318 16.26 -5.29 35.80
C ALA A 318 16.50 -4.04 34.93
N LEU A 319 15.76 -3.92 33.82
CA LEU A 319 15.77 -2.73 32.97
C LEU A 319 14.78 -1.64 33.43
N ALA A 320 14.16 -1.78 34.61
CA ALA A 320 13.18 -0.85 35.17
C ALA A 320 12.01 -0.52 34.22
N PHE A 321 11.48 -1.54 33.53
CA PHE A 321 10.27 -1.36 32.72
C PHE A 321 9.09 -1.01 33.63
N SER A 322 8.27 -0.04 33.21
CA SER A 322 7.00 0.30 33.84
C SER A 322 5.84 -0.24 33.00
N ASN A 323 4.67 -0.43 33.62
CA ASN A 323 3.46 -0.90 32.93
C ASN A 323 3.68 -2.20 32.13
N VAL A 324 4.44 -3.14 32.71
CA VAL A 324 4.67 -4.46 32.14
C VAL A 324 3.33 -5.23 32.13
N PRO A 325 2.94 -5.87 31.01
CA PRO A 325 1.68 -6.63 30.94
C PRO A 325 1.68 -7.80 31.92
N THR A 326 0.49 -8.26 32.33
CA THR A 326 0.38 -9.40 33.24
C THR A 326 0.89 -10.69 32.59
N ARG A 327 1.28 -11.65 33.43
CA ARG A 327 1.71 -12.98 32.96
C ARG A 327 0.60 -13.67 32.16
N GLU A 328 -0.64 -13.51 32.59
CA GLU A 328 -1.83 -14.08 31.95
C GLU A 328 -2.03 -13.50 30.55
N TYR A 329 -1.86 -12.19 30.39
CA TYR A 329 -1.93 -11.53 29.09
C TYR A 329 -0.84 -12.04 28.13
N VAL A 330 0.39 -12.17 28.62
CA VAL A 330 1.50 -12.70 27.80
C VAL A 330 1.22 -14.14 27.35
N LYS A 331 0.72 -15.00 28.26
CA LYS A 331 0.32 -16.37 27.92
C LYS A 331 -0.82 -16.40 26.90
N GLU A 332 -1.83 -15.56 27.08
CA GLU A 332 -2.96 -15.45 26.16
C GLU A 332 -2.50 -15.07 24.75
N ALA A 333 -1.64 -14.06 24.62
CA ALA A 333 -1.06 -13.63 23.35
C ALA A 333 -0.27 -14.77 22.68
N ILE A 334 0.54 -15.49 23.45
CA ILE A 334 1.30 -16.66 22.97
C ILE A 334 0.36 -17.74 22.43
N PHE A 335 -0.62 -18.16 23.22
CA PHE A 335 -1.50 -19.27 22.84
C PHE A 335 -2.42 -18.89 21.68
N LYS A 336 -3.00 -17.67 21.68
CA LYS A 336 -3.80 -17.19 20.55
C LYS A 336 -2.98 -17.19 19.26
N THR A 337 -1.73 -16.74 19.30
CA THR A 337 -0.84 -16.73 18.13
C THR A 337 -0.57 -18.14 17.61
N LEU A 338 -0.23 -19.09 18.49
CA LEU A 338 0.01 -20.48 18.10
C LEU A 338 -1.23 -21.15 17.50
N ILE A 339 -2.39 -20.99 18.15
CA ILE A 339 -3.67 -21.56 17.72
C ILE A 339 -4.05 -21.04 16.34
N ARG A 340 -3.93 -19.72 16.10
CA ARG A 340 -4.26 -19.10 14.81
C ARG A 340 -3.34 -19.54 13.67
N ASN A 341 -2.11 -19.94 13.97
CA ASN A 341 -1.17 -20.48 12.98
C ASN A 341 -1.17 -22.02 12.89
N GLY A 342 -1.97 -22.73 13.70
CA GLY A 342 -1.97 -24.19 13.75
C GLY A 342 -0.64 -24.80 14.24
N MET A 343 0.12 -24.05 15.03
CA MET A 343 1.48 -24.43 15.45
C MET A 343 1.47 -25.22 16.76
N PHE A 344 1.29 -26.54 16.64
CA PHE A 344 1.26 -27.45 17.79
C PHE A 344 2.55 -28.27 17.97
N ASN A 345 3.51 -28.17 17.06
CA ASN A 345 4.80 -28.87 17.16
C ASN A 345 5.86 -28.16 16.31
N ASN A 346 7.15 -28.48 16.46
CA ASN A 346 8.25 -28.03 15.59
C ASN A 346 8.28 -26.51 15.29
N ALA A 347 7.78 -25.72 16.23
CA ALA A 347 7.73 -24.27 16.15
C ALA A 347 8.69 -23.65 17.14
N HIS A 348 9.10 -22.42 16.84
CA HIS A 348 9.88 -21.58 17.74
C HIS A 348 9.21 -20.22 17.83
N ILE A 349 9.06 -19.71 19.05
CA ILE A 349 8.58 -18.35 19.29
C ILE A 349 9.76 -17.49 19.71
N ARG A 350 9.97 -16.40 18.97
CA ARG A 350 10.74 -15.26 19.47
C ARG A 350 9.74 -14.34 20.18
N LEU A 351 9.66 -14.47 21.50
CA LEU A 351 8.86 -13.62 22.35
C LEU A 351 9.68 -12.37 22.66
N THR A 352 9.14 -11.17 22.46
CA THR A 352 9.86 -9.92 22.73
C THR A 352 8.95 -8.95 23.43
N LEU A 353 9.47 -8.27 24.45
CA LEU A 353 8.79 -7.18 25.14
C LEU A 353 9.68 -5.93 25.04
N THR A 354 9.20 -4.90 24.36
CA THR A 354 9.87 -3.61 24.30
C THR A 354 9.37 -2.71 25.43
N ARG A 355 10.16 -1.69 25.82
CA ARG A 355 9.66 -0.65 26.73
C ARG A 355 8.50 0.16 26.11
N GLY A 356 8.33 0.05 24.79
CA GLY A 356 7.20 0.57 24.04
C GLY A 356 7.50 1.83 23.24
N LYS A 357 6.42 2.40 22.70
CA LYS A 357 6.45 3.65 21.94
C LYS A 357 6.83 4.82 22.85
N LYS A 358 7.65 5.73 22.32
CA LYS A 358 7.98 7.01 22.94
C LYS A 358 7.09 8.14 22.40
N VAL A 359 6.82 9.13 23.25
CA VAL A 359 6.17 10.39 22.82
C VAL A 359 7.07 11.24 21.92
N THR A 360 8.39 11.11 22.06
CA THR A 360 9.39 11.77 21.23
C THR A 360 10.67 10.93 21.14
N SER A 361 11.53 11.25 20.18
CA SER A 361 12.85 10.62 20.07
C SER A 361 13.75 11.06 21.23
N GLY A 362 14.48 10.12 21.83
CA GLY A 362 15.43 10.44 22.91
C GLY A 362 15.83 9.23 23.74
N MET A 363 16.93 9.34 24.49
CA MET A 363 17.45 8.22 25.29
C MET A 363 16.65 7.94 26.56
N SER A 364 16.01 8.96 27.14
CA SER A 364 15.30 8.81 28.42
C SER A 364 14.15 7.80 28.35
N PRO A 365 14.02 6.86 29.32
CA PRO A 365 12.87 5.98 29.43
C PRO A 365 11.59 6.71 29.87
N ALA A 366 11.69 7.95 30.38
CA ALA A 366 10.52 8.74 30.79
C ALA A 366 9.59 9.09 29.61
N PHE A 367 10.07 8.98 28.36
CA PHE A 367 9.24 9.20 27.18
C PHE A 367 8.35 8.00 26.82
N ASN A 368 8.52 6.84 27.47
CA ASN A 368 7.72 5.63 27.26
C ASN A 368 6.39 5.70 28.01
N LEU A 369 5.46 6.51 27.50
CA LEU A 369 4.18 6.77 28.16
C LEU A 369 3.01 5.91 27.63
N TYR A 370 3.23 5.14 26.56
CA TYR A 370 2.18 4.33 25.92
C TYR A 370 2.14 2.86 26.40
N GLY A 371 2.98 2.49 27.38
CA GLY A 371 3.12 1.10 27.85
C GLY A 371 4.01 0.23 26.96
N CYS A 372 4.31 -0.98 27.44
CA CYS A 372 5.19 -1.92 26.75
C CYS A 372 4.54 -2.48 25.46
N THR A 373 5.34 -2.76 24.44
CA THR A 373 4.86 -3.47 23.23
C THR A 373 5.28 -4.93 23.26
N LEU A 374 4.29 -5.84 23.31
CA LEU A 374 4.50 -7.28 23.26
C LEU A 374 4.55 -7.75 21.80
N ILE A 375 5.53 -8.60 21.47
CA ILE A 375 5.70 -9.20 20.15
C ILE A 375 5.78 -10.71 20.31
N VAL A 376 4.90 -11.44 19.63
CA VAL A 376 4.94 -12.92 19.55
C VAL A 376 5.18 -13.30 18.10
N LEU A 377 6.42 -13.61 17.76
CA LEU A 377 6.80 -14.10 16.44
C LEU A 377 7.01 -15.62 16.49
N ALA A 378 5.99 -16.37 16.08
CA ALA A 378 6.04 -17.82 15.95
C ALA A 378 6.38 -18.23 14.51
N GLU A 379 7.37 -19.10 14.32
CA GLU A 379 7.74 -19.63 13.01
C GLU A 379 7.89 -21.16 13.08
N TRP A 380 7.52 -21.86 11.99
CA TRP A 380 7.93 -23.24 11.79
C TRP A 380 9.45 -23.25 11.67
N LYS A 381 10.10 -24.01 12.54
CA LYS A 381 11.56 -24.01 12.66
C LYS A 381 12.03 -25.39 13.06
N PRO A 382 12.28 -26.30 12.10
CA PRO A 382 12.86 -27.59 12.42
C PRO A 382 14.24 -27.43 13.09
N PRO A 383 14.76 -28.47 13.76
CA PRO A 383 16.13 -28.48 14.24
C PRO A 383 17.12 -28.12 13.11
N VAL A 384 18.07 -27.22 13.41
CA VAL A 384 19.06 -26.74 12.43
C VAL A 384 20.25 -27.68 12.33
N TYR A 385 20.53 -28.42 13.40
CA TYR A 385 21.67 -29.33 13.49
C TYR A 385 21.18 -30.77 13.44
N ASP A 386 21.84 -31.60 12.64
CA ASP A 386 21.77 -33.04 12.83
C ASP A 386 22.71 -33.42 13.99
N ASN A 387 22.29 -34.35 14.84
CA ASN A 387 23.13 -34.85 15.93
C ASN A 387 24.13 -35.91 15.42
N GLU A 388 24.06 -36.27 14.14
CA GLU A 388 24.86 -37.35 13.54
C GLU A 388 26.24 -36.85 13.06
N ARG A 389 26.31 -35.64 12.51
CA ARG A 389 27.54 -35.05 11.95
C ARG A 389 28.20 -34.04 12.88
N GLY A 390 27.51 -33.63 13.94
CA GLY A 390 28.02 -32.68 14.94
C GLY A 390 28.15 -31.25 14.38
N ILE A 391 28.89 -30.40 15.11
CA ILE A 391 29.14 -29.00 14.73
C ILE A 391 30.62 -28.66 14.81
N THR A 392 31.09 -27.82 13.88
CA THR A 392 32.44 -27.24 13.92
C THR A 392 32.42 -25.93 14.71
N LEU A 393 33.35 -25.77 15.65
CA LEU A 393 33.49 -24.56 16.46
C LEU A 393 34.72 -23.75 16.01
N VAL A 394 34.59 -22.43 16.04
CA VAL A 394 35.70 -21.49 15.79
C VAL A 394 35.71 -20.43 16.90
N THR A 395 36.89 -20.03 17.34
CA THR A 395 37.05 -18.92 18.31
C THR A 395 36.95 -17.58 17.58
N ALA A 396 35.99 -16.75 17.96
CA ALA A 396 35.83 -15.40 17.40
C ALA A 396 36.82 -14.41 18.03
N THR A 397 37.28 -13.42 17.25
CA THR A 397 38.10 -12.30 17.72
C THR A 397 37.27 -11.27 18.52
N THR A 398 35.97 -11.21 18.26
CA THR A 398 35.03 -10.38 19.01
C THR A 398 34.87 -10.91 20.44
N ARG A 399 35.24 -10.09 21.43
CA ARG A 399 35.06 -10.41 22.85
C ARG A 399 33.60 -10.21 23.27
N ARG A 400 33.13 -11.03 24.20
CA ARG A 400 31.80 -10.88 24.80
C ARG A 400 31.71 -9.59 25.63
N ASN A 401 30.52 -8.99 25.67
CA ASN A 401 30.24 -7.82 26.51
C ASN A 401 30.59 -8.10 27.98
N SER A 402 31.24 -7.12 28.63
CA SER A 402 31.45 -7.17 30.08
C SER A 402 30.13 -6.94 30.82
N PRO A 403 29.87 -7.65 31.93
CA PRO A 403 28.69 -7.41 32.77
C PRO A 403 28.57 -5.96 33.27
N ASN A 404 29.69 -5.21 33.35
CA ASN A 404 29.70 -3.80 33.74
C ASN A 404 29.15 -2.86 32.66
N ASN A 405 29.07 -3.30 31.41
CA ASN A 405 28.49 -2.52 30.31
C ASN A 405 27.02 -2.88 30.12
N LEU A 406 26.72 -4.18 30.06
CA LEU A 406 25.37 -4.71 29.96
C LEU A 406 25.37 -6.13 30.52
N ASP A 407 24.66 -6.32 31.63
CA ASP A 407 24.62 -7.61 32.32
C ASP A 407 24.02 -8.69 31.40
N SER A 408 24.82 -9.73 31.13
CA SER A 408 24.43 -10.86 30.27
C SER A 408 23.38 -11.77 30.91
N LYS A 409 23.04 -11.58 32.20
CA LYS A 409 21.88 -12.23 32.83
C LYS A 409 20.55 -11.63 32.37
N ILE A 410 20.56 -10.39 31.88
CA ILE A 410 19.39 -9.76 31.27
C ILE A 410 19.26 -10.31 29.85
N HIS A 411 18.15 -10.96 29.53
CA HIS A 411 17.94 -11.51 28.18
C HIS A 411 17.46 -10.40 27.23
N HIS A 412 18.38 -9.52 26.86
CA HIS A 412 18.12 -8.28 26.13
C HIS A 412 18.28 -8.42 24.59
N ASN A 413 17.70 -7.49 23.83
CA ASN A 413 17.77 -7.46 22.35
C ASN A 413 19.06 -6.86 21.75
N ASN A 414 19.98 -6.33 22.57
CA ASN A 414 21.27 -5.81 22.11
C ASN A 414 22.24 -6.92 21.66
N LEU A 415 22.00 -7.50 20.48
CA LEU A 415 22.72 -8.65 19.94
C LEU A 415 23.83 -8.30 18.94
N LEU A 416 24.14 -7.02 18.74
CA LEU A 416 25.14 -6.58 17.77
C LEU A 416 26.52 -7.23 18.02
N ASN A 417 26.92 -7.41 19.28
CA ASN A 417 28.14 -8.14 19.64
C ASN A 417 28.16 -9.58 19.08
N ASN A 418 27.04 -10.31 19.15
CA ASN A 418 26.93 -11.66 18.58
C ASN A 418 26.96 -11.64 17.05
N ILE A 419 26.34 -10.64 16.44
CA ILE A 419 26.32 -10.48 14.98
C ILE A 419 27.72 -10.20 14.46
N LEU A 420 28.48 -9.29 15.11
CA LEU A 420 29.87 -8.99 14.74
C LEU A 420 30.77 -10.23 14.85
N ALA A 421 30.59 -11.04 15.90
CA ALA A 421 31.29 -12.30 16.03
C ALA A 421 31.01 -13.24 14.84
N LYS A 422 29.78 -13.27 14.32
CA LYS A 422 29.41 -14.07 13.15
C LYS A 422 29.95 -13.51 11.83
N VAL A 423 29.95 -12.19 11.67
CA VAL A 423 30.49 -11.51 10.48
C VAL A 423 32.00 -11.72 10.36
N GLY A 424 32.73 -11.75 11.47
CA GLY A 424 34.17 -12.04 11.45
C GLY A 424 34.54 -13.49 11.12
N LEU A 425 33.55 -14.37 10.98
CA LEU A 425 33.72 -15.81 10.67
C LEU A 425 33.27 -16.17 9.24
N SER A 426 32.56 -15.27 8.56
CA SER A 426 32.15 -15.38 7.16
C SER A 426 33.17 -14.69 6.26
#